data_AF-X1L621-F1
#
_entry.id   AF-X1L621-F1
#
_cell.length_a   1.000
_cell.length_b   1.000
_cell.length_c   1.000
_cell.angle_alpha   90.00
_cell.angle_beta   90.00
_cell.angle_gamma   90.00
#
_symmetry.space_group_name_H-M   'P 1'
#
loop_
_entity.id
_entity.type
_entity.pdbx_description
1 polymer ?
#
loop_
_entity_poly.entity_id
_entity_poly.type
_entity_poly.pdbx_seq_one_letter_code
_entity_poly.pdbx_strand_id
1 'polypeptide(L)'
;MLFVKAYPVLKSAQFGRMNFMDFMGERLMANVDNWLLSVPQTNPGMLEMFRDRDKKPQRDLVPWAGEFSGKYVTAGVYNLHVTQNYRLWRQLKEFVKELIETQSEDGYMGPFPSSERLVGRTIWEGKAQPHWDLWGHYQNMLGLFL
;
A
#
# COMPACT_ATOMS: atom_id res chain seq x y z
N MET A 1 25.31 9.27 25.22
CA MET A 1 24.20 8.29 25.33
C MET A 1 24.59 7.07 24.51
N LEU A 2 24.91 5.94 25.17
CA LEU A 2 25.31 4.71 24.49
C LEU A 2 24.05 3.92 24.12
N PHE A 3 23.75 3.80 22.83
CA PHE A 3 22.69 2.92 22.36
C PHE A 3 23.16 1.47 22.48
N VAL A 4 22.56 0.71 23.40
CA VAL A 4 22.76 -0.74 23.46
C VAL A 4 21.94 -1.37 22.34
N LYS A 5 22.61 -2.12 21.47
CA LYS A 5 21.96 -2.85 20.38
C LYS A 5 21.10 -3.96 20.98
N ALA A 6 19.78 -3.80 20.93
CA ALA A 6 18.83 -4.83 21.35
C ALA A 6 18.52 -5.75 20.17
N TYR A 7 18.55 -7.06 20.41
CA TYR A 7 18.14 -8.07 19.44
C TYR A 7 16.79 -8.67 19.87
N PRO A 8 15.91 -9.03 18.93
CA PRO A 8 14.71 -9.80 19.26
C PRO A 8 15.08 -11.09 19.99
N VAL A 9 14.51 -11.30 21.18
CA VAL A 9 14.71 -12.54 21.97
C VAL A 9 13.96 -13.71 21.32
N LEU A 10 12.84 -13.41 20.68
CA LEU A 10 12.06 -14.35 19.90
C LEU A 10 12.35 -14.17 18.41
N LYS A 11 12.43 -15.29 17.70
CA LYS A 11 12.42 -15.29 16.23
C LYS A 11 10.97 -15.31 15.77
N SER A 12 10.67 -14.58 14.70
CA SER A 12 9.41 -14.78 13.98
C SER A 12 9.30 -16.25 13.59
N ALA A 13 8.13 -16.85 13.82
CA ALA A 13 7.85 -18.17 13.29
C ALA A 13 8.06 -18.12 11.77
N GLN A 14 8.83 -19.06 11.22
CA GLN A 14 8.84 -19.23 9.77
C GLN A 14 7.42 -19.65 9.38
N PHE A 15 6.76 -18.82 8.57
CA PHE A 15 5.42 -19.08 8.09
C PHE A 15 5.44 -20.35 7.22
N GLY A 16 5.18 -21.50 7.84
CA GLY A 16 4.84 -22.73 7.12
C GLY A 16 3.44 -22.63 6.51
N ARG A 17 3.04 -23.62 5.71
CA ARG A 17 1.67 -23.68 5.20
C ARG A 17 0.68 -23.72 6.37
N MET A 18 -0.09 -22.66 6.52
CA MET A 18 -1.23 -22.61 7.45
C MET A 18 -2.50 -22.84 6.67
N ASN A 19 -3.30 -23.81 7.11
CA ASN A 19 -4.62 -24.08 6.56
C ASN A 19 -5.67 -23.71 7.61
N PHE A 20 -6.39 -22.60 7.39
CA PHE A 20 -7.49 -22.21 8.25
C PHE A 20 -8.78 -22.84 7.75
N MET A 21 -9.48 -23.52 8.65
CA MET A 21 -10.74 -24.21 8.35
C MET A 21 -11.92 -23.50 9.00
N ASP A 22 -13.12 -23.93 8.63
CA ASP A 22 -14.40 -23.48 9.17
C ASP A 22 -14.51 -21.95 9.17
N PHE A 23 -14.96 -21.36 10.29
CA PHE A 23 -15.18 -19.93 10.42
C PHE A 23 -13.99 -19.06 9.96
N MET A 24 -12.76 -19.44 10.31
CA MET A 24 -11.58 -18.64 9.94
C MET A 24 -11.26 -18.77 8.45
N GLY A 25 -11.39 -19.98 7.88
CA GLY A 25 -11.22 -20.21 6.46
C GLY A 25 -12.26 -19.47 5.62
N GLU A 26 -13.53 -19.52 6.04
CA GLU A 26 -14.64 -18.81 5.38
C GLU A 26 -14.43 -17.29 5.39
N ARG A 27 -14.02 -16.71 6.51
CA ARG A 27 -13.76 -15.27 6.63
C ARG A 27 -12.57 -14.84 5.77
N LEU A 28 -11.52 -15.65 5.70
CA LEU A 28 -10.36 -15.39 4.86
C LEU A 28 -10.73 -15.40 3.37
N MET A 29 -11.46 -16.43 2.92
CA MET A 29 -11.91 -16.52 1.54
C MET A 29 -12.92 -15.42 1.18
N ALA A 30 -13.82 -15.08 2.09
CA ALA A 30 -14.74 -13.96 1.89
C ALA A 30 -14.01 -12.62 1.74
N ASN A 31 -12.92 -12.39 2.48
CA ASN A 31 -12.06 -11.22 2.30
C ASN A 31 -11.36 -11.22 0.93
N VAL A 32 -10.86 -12.38 0.48
CA VAL A 32 -10.25 -12.51 -0.85
C VAL A 32 -11.27 -12.20 -1.93
N ASP A 33 -12.42 -12.87 -1.93
CA ASP A 33 -13.40 -12.80 -3.02
C ASP A 33 -14.14 -11.47 -3.07
N ASN A 34 -14.50 -10.90 -1.91
CA ASN A 34 -15.37 -9.72 -1.88
C ASN A 34 -14.61 -8.40 -1.70
N TRP A 35 -13.36 -8.44 -1.23
CA TRP A 35 -12.57 -7.22 -1.02
C TRP A 35 -11.31 -7.20 -1.87
N LEU A 36 -10.36 -8.11 -1.66
CA LEU A 36 -9.05 -8.07 -2.33
C LEU A 36 -9.15 -8.19 -3.85
N LEU A 37 -10.04 -9.04 -4.35
CA LEU A 37 -10.24 -9.22 -5.78
C LEU A 37 -11.04 -8.10 -6.46
N SER A 38 -11.77 -7.29 -5.69
CA SER A 38 -12.66 -6.24 -6.23
C SER A 38 -12.09 -4.82 -6.08
N VAL A 39 -11.28 -4.59 -5.05
CA VAL A 39 -10.88 -3.23 -4.65
C VAL A 39 -10.06 -2.47 -5.70
N PRO A 40 -9.13 -3.07 -6.47
CA PRO A 40 -8.41 -2.34 -7.52
C PRO A 40 -9.31 -1.83 -8.64
N GLN A 41 -10.34 -2.58 -9.01
CA GLN A 41 -11.25 -2.22 -10.09
C GLN A 41 -12.30 -1.21 -9.64
N THR A 42 -12.76 -1.33 -8.40
CA THR A 42 -13.79 -0.44 -7.83
C THR A 42 -13.22 0.85 -7.25
N ASN A 43 -11.92 0.87 -6.93
CA ASN A 43 -11.22 2.04 -6.37
C ASN A 43 -9.92 2.33 -7.15
N PRO A 44 -10.00 2.69 -8.45
CA PRO A 44 -8.82 3.00 -9.27
C PRO A 44 -8.01 4.18 -8.71
N GLY A 45 -8.63 5.02 -7.86
CA GLY A 45 -7.96 6.09 -7.11
C GLY A 45 -6.74 5.62 -6.32
N MET A 46 -6.65 4.34 -5.95
CA MET A 46 -5.47 3.76 -5.30
C MET A 46 -4.19 3.84 -6.14
N LEU A 47 -4.28 3.95 -7.47
CA LEU A 47 -3.12 4.14 -8.35
C LEU A 47 -3.16 5.49 -9.08
N GLU A 48 -4.35 5.92 -9.49
CA GLU A 48 -4.51 7.17 -10.25
C GLU A 48 -4.00 8.42 -9.50
N MET A 49 -4.06 8.43 -8.16
CA MET A 49 -3.51 9.57 -7.40
C MET A 49 -2.00 9.76 -7.59
N PHE A 50 -1.23 8.69 -7.81
CA PHE A 50 0.21 8.80 -8.08
C PHE A 50 0.47 9.29 -9.51
N ARG A 51 -0.35 8.86 -10.47
CA ARG A 51 -0.29 9.30 -11.88
C ARG A 51 -0.68 10.77 -12.03
N ASP A 52 -1.55 11.25 -11.16
CA ASP A 52 -2.07 12.61 -11.18
C ASP A 52 -1.30 13.59 -10.28
N ARG A 53 -0.25 13.14 -9.58
CA ARG A 53 0.47 13.91 -8.56
C ARG A 53 0.85 15.35 -8.95
N ASP A 54 1.19 15.56 -10.23
CA ASP A 54 1.63 16.85 -10.77
C ASP A 54 0.58 17.50 -11.70
N LYS A 55 -0.61 16.90 -11.87
CA LYS A 55 -1.70 17.44 -12.71
C LYS A 55 -2.40 18.62 -12.01
N LYS A 56 -2.92 19.53 -12.82
CA LYS A 56 -3.74 20.68 -12.38
C LYS A 56 -5.17 20.56 -12.93
N PRO A 57 -6.21 20.91 -12.13
CA PRO A 57 -6.13 21.25 -10.72
C PRO A 57 -5.70 20.04 -9.88
N GLN A 58 -5.12 20.29 -8.70
CA GLN A 58 -4.72 19.22 -7.78
C GLN A 58 -5.96 18.45 -7.30
N ARG A 59 -5.81 17.13 -7.08
CA ARG A 59 -6.85 16.33 -6.45
C ARG A 59 -7.05 16.72 -4.97
N ASP A 60 -8.30 16.69 -4.53
CA ASP A 60 -8.64 16.72 -3.11
C ASP A 60 -8.28 15.37 -2.49
N LEU A 61 -7.17 15.31 -1.77
CA LEU A 61 -6.62 14.09 -1.19
C LEU A 61 -6.74 14.13 0.33
N VAL A 62 -7.17 13.01 0.91
CA VAL A 62 -7.01 12.81 2.35
C VAL A 62 -5.52 12.76 2.72
N PRO A 63 -5.13 13.17 3.94
CA PRO A 63 -3.72 13.27 4.34
C PRO A 63 -2.91 11.99 4.14
N TRP A 64 -3.54 10.82 4.28
CA TRP A 64 -2.92 9.50 4.18
C TRP A 64 -3.12 8.81 2.82
N ALA A 65 -3.59 9.51 1.78
CA ALA A 65 -3.99 8.89 0.51
C ALA A 65 -2.95 7.90 -0.06
N GLY A 66 -1.66 8.25 0.00
CA GLY A 66 -0.57 7.40 -0.48
C GLY A 66 -0.39 6.05 0.22
N GLU A 67 -1.05 5.79 1.36
CA GLU A 67 -0.92 4.53 2.09
C GLU A 67 -1.69 3.36 1.47
N PHE A 68 -2.74 3.64 0.70
CA PHE A 68 -3.74 2.64 0.34
C PHE A 68 -3.16 1.54 -0.55
N SER A 69 -2.33 1.89 -1.54
CA SER A 69 -1.65 0.94 -2.41
C SER A 69 -0.76 -0.02 -1.63
N GLY A 70 0.06 0.50 -0.70
CA GLY A 70 0.96 -0.30 0.12
C GLY A 70 0.23 -1.23 1.08
N LYS A 71 -0.83 -0.73 1.73
CA LYS A 71 -1.69 -1.55 2.60
C LYS A 71 -2.42 -2.64 1.82
N TYR A 72 -2.89 -2.34 0.61
CA TYR A 72 -3.51 -3.33 -0.27
C TYR A 72 -2.52 -4.45 -0.64
N VAL A 73 -1.30 -4.11 -1.09
CA VAL A 73 -0.27 -5.09 -1.42
C VAL A 73 0.08 -5.94 -0.20
N THR A 74 0.32 -5.30 0.95
CA THR A 74 0.61 -5.99 2.23
C THR A 74 -0.49 -6.99 2.60
N ALA A 75 -1.75 -6.56 2.57
CA ALA A 75 -2.89 -7.43 2.86
C ALA A 75 -2.99 -8.60 1.87
N GLY A 76 -2.77 -8.32 0.58
CA GLY A 76 -2.77 -9.31 -0.48
C GLY A 76 -1.67 -10.36 -0.33
N VAL A 77 -0.43 -9.95 -0.08
CA VAL A 77 0.71 -10.86 0.08
C VAL A 77 0.49 -11.79 1.27
N TYR A 78 0.02 -11.28 2.41
CA TYR A 78 -0.30 -12.14 3.56
C TYR A 78 -1.44 -13.11 3.28
N ASN A 79 -2.50 -12.67 2.59
CA ASN A 79 -3.58 -13.57 2.19
C ASN A 79 -3.10 -14.63 1.19
N LEU A 80 -2.18 -14.28 0.28
CA LEU A 80 -1.62 -15.21 -0.69
C LEU A 80 -0.76 -16.29 -0.01
N HIS A 81 0.05 -15.93 1.00
CA HIS A 81 0.86 -16.90 1.74
C HIS A 81 0.01 -18.00 2.37
N VAL A 82 -1.18 -17.65 2.86
CA VAL A 82 -2.10 -18.57 3.53
C VAL A 82 -2.99 -19.33 2.54
N THR A 83 -3.60 -18.63 1.58
CA THR A 83 -4.61 -19.21 0.69
C THR A 83 -4.05 -19.84 -0.57
N GLN A 84 -2.86 -19.43 -1.02
CA GLN A 84 -2.28 -19.78 -2.32
C GLN A 84 -3.25 -19.49 -3.50
N ASN A 85 -4.14 -18.51 -3.34
CA ASN A 85 -5.17 -18.21 -4.32
C ASN A 85 -4.55 -17.60 -5.60
N TYR A 86 -4.60 -18.36 -6.69
CA TYR A 86 -4.01 -17.96 -7.98
C TYR A 86 -4.66 -16.70 -8.59
N ARG A 87 -5.95 -16.46 -8.36
CA ARG A 87 -6.64 -15.24 -8.85
C ARG A 87 -6.05 -14.02 -8.14
N LEU A 88 -5.85 -14.12 -6.83
CA LEU A 88 -5.25 -13.06 -6.03
C LEU A 88 -3.78 -12.83 -6.44
N TRP A 89 -3.00 -13.90 -6.64
CA TRP A 89 -1.62 -13.76 -7.13
C TRP A 89 -1.54 -12.97 -8.43
N ARG A 90 -2.37 -13.32 -9.42
CA ARG A 90 -2.40 -12.65 -10.72
C ARG A 90 -2.75 -11.16 -10.59
N GLN A 91 -3.74 -10.86 -9.76
CA GLN A 91 -4.18 -9.50 -9.50
C GLN A 91 -3.12 -8.66 -8.79
N LEU A 92 -2.46 -9.22 -7.77
CA LEU A 92 -1.36 -8.54 -7.09
C LEU A 92 -0.17 -8.31 -8.02
N LYS A 93 0.16 -9.28 -8.87
CA LYS A 93 1.22 -9.13 -9.86
C LYS A 93 0.98 -7.94 -10.79
N GLU A 94 -0.24 -7.80 -11.32
CA GLU A 94 -0.56 -6.66 -12.18
C GLU A 94 -0.59 -5.35 -11.40
N PHE A 95 -1.23 -5.33 -10.22
CA PHE A 95 -1.28 -4.13 -9.39
C PHE A 95 0.11 -3.63 -9.00
N VAL A 96 1.02 -4.52 -8.61
CA VAL A 96 2.41 -4.17 -8.25
C VAL A 96 3.15 -3.62 -9.47
N LYS A 97 2.99 -4.24 -10.65
CA LYS A 97 3.56 -3.70 -11.89
C LYS A 97 3.08 -2.28 -12.14
N GLU A 98 1.78 -2.05 -12.10
CA GLU A 98 1.19 -0.72 -12.30
C GLU A 98 1.63 0.29 -11.23
N LEU A 99 1.75 -0.11 -9.97
CA LEU A 99 2.25 0.74 -8.88
C LEU A 99 3.69 1.17 -9.14
N ILE A 100 4.56 0.25 -9.53
CA ILE A 100 5.97 0.55 -9.86
C ILE A 100 6.05 1.52 -11.04
N GLU A 101 5.19 1.35 -12.06
CA GLU A 101 5.11 2.28 -13.20
C GLU A 101 4.71 3.71 -12.80
N THR A 102 4.11 3.92 -11.62
CA THR A 102 3.80 5.26 -11.13
C THR A 102 4.98 5.99 -10.47
N GLN A 103 6.08 5.29 -10.17
CA GLN A 103 7.27 5.88 -9.56
C GLN A 103 7.87 6.97 -10.46
N SER A 104 8.24 8.13 -9.89
CA SER A 104 8.92 9.18 -10.64
C SER A 104 10.41 8.87 -10.84
N GLU A 105 11.05 9.62 -11.74
CA GLU A 105 12.46 9.44 -12.12
C GLU A 105 13.44 9.55 -10.95
N ASP A 106 13.11 10.35 -9.93
CA ASP A 106 13.87 10.52 -8.68
C ASP A 106 13.55 9.43 -7.62
N GLY A 107 12.74 8.43 -7.98
CA GLY A 107 12.32 7.34 -7.10
C GLY A 107 11.14 7.69 -6.19
N TYR A 108 10.58 8.90 -6.28
CA TYR A 108 9.42 9.29 -5.47
C TYR A 108 8.14 8.51 -5.88
N MET A 109 7.35 8.12 -4.88
CA MET A 109 6.21 7.19 -4.99
C MET A 109 5.10 7.66 -4.04
N GLY A 110 4.74 8.94 -4.20
CA GLY A 110 3.70 9.63 -3.44
C GLY A 110 2.75 10.40 -4.36
N PRO A 111 1.55 10.77 -3.88
CA PRO A 111 0.52 11.42 -4.71
C PRO A 111 0.61 12.95 -4.72
N PHE A 112 1.59 13.54 -4.02
CA PHE A 112 1.73 14.99 -3.89
C PHE A 112 2.68 15.59 -4.94
N PRO A 113 2.44 16.83 -5.37
CA PRO A 113 3.24 17.49 -6.40
C PRO A 113 4.68 17.71 -5.95
N SER A 114 5.59 17.89 -6.92
CA SER A 114 7.03 18.09 -6.68
C SER A 114 7.39 19.11 -5.59
N SER A 115 6.65 20.21 -5.47
CA SER A 115 6.89 21.26 -4.45
C SER A 115 6.46 20.88 -3.03
N GLU A 116 5.78 19.75 -2.84
CA GLU A 116 5.10 19.36 -1.60
C GLU A 116 5.46 17.95 -1.13
N ARG A 117 6.41 17.29 -1.81
CA ARG A 117 6.86 15.94 -1.47
C ARG A 117 7.54 15.91 -0.11
N LEU A 118 7.13 14.99 0.77
CA LEU A 118 7.77 14.69 2.06
C LEU A 118 7.89 15.87 3.06
N VAL A 119 7.16 16.98 2.87
CA VAL A 119 7.19 18.13 3.79
C VAL A 119 6.04 18.16 4.80
N GLY A 120 5.10 17.22 4.71
CA GLY A 120 3.99 17.05 5.65
C GLY A 120 2.82 18.02 5.46
N ARG A 121 2.78 18.80 4.37
CA ARG A 121 1.71 19.75 4.05
C ARG A 121 1.56 19.99 2.54
N THR A 122 0.32 20.19 2.10
CA THR A 122 -0.09 20.43 0.71
C THR A 122 -0.94 21.69 0.62
N ILE A 123 -0.98 22.37 -0.53
CA ILE A 123 -1.84 23.53 -0.76
C ILE A 123 -2.99 23.16 -1.69
N TRP A 124 -4.16 22.86 -1.12
CA TRP A 124 -5.38 22.59 -1.88
C TRP A 124 -6.32 23.80 -1.82
N GLU A 125 -6.74 24.30 -2.99
CA GLU A 125 -7.58 25.51 -3.13
C GLU A 125 -7.06 26.72 -2.32
N GLY A 126 -5.74 26.91 -2.30
CA GLY A 126 -5.08 28.01 -1.60
C GLY A 126 -5.00 27.85 -0.08
N LYS A 127 -5.39 26.69 0.46
CA LYS A 127 -5.35 26.38 1.90
C LYS A 127 -4.32 25.29 2.19
N ALA A 128 -3.51 25.51 3.21
CA ALA A 128 -2.61 24.49 3.71
C ALA A 128 -3.38 23.36 4.40
N GLN A 129 -3.12 22.13 3.97
CA GLN A 129 -3.65 20.90 4.56
C GLN A 129 -2.48 19.98 4.96
N PRO A 130 -2.59 19.21 6.05
CA PRO A 130 -1.57 18.24 6.40
C PRO A 130 -1.58 17.06 5.43
N HIS A 131 -0.42 16.41 5.23
CA HIS A 131 -0.35 15.08 4.64
C HIS A 131 0.72 14.22 5.30
N TRP A 132 0.59 12.90 5.13
CA TRP A 132 1.44 11.88 5.74
C TRP A 132 2.24 11.15 4.67
N ASP A 133 2.87 11.91 3.78
CA ASP A 133 3.49 11.37 2.56
C ASP A 133 4.63 10.38 2.88
N LEU A 134 5.45 10.70 3.89
CA LEU A 134 6.47 9.77 4.39
C LEU A 134 5.87 8.43 4.89
N TRP A 135 4.68 8.47 5.49
CA TRP A 135 3.97 7.27 5.93
C TRP A 135 3.40 6.48 4.74
N GLY A 136 2.86 7.16 3.73
CA GLY A 136 2.43 6.52 2.48
C GLY A 136 3.59 5.77 1.80
N HIS A 137 4.74 6.44 1.69
CA HIS A 137 5.99 5.83 1.22
C HIS A 137 6.38 4.59 2.03
N TYR A 138 6.34 4.66 3.37
CA TYR A 138 6.61 3.51 4.23
C TYR A 138 5.71 2.31 3.92
N GLN A 139 4.40 2.53 3.72
CA GLN A 139 3.46 1.46 3.41
C GLN A 139 3.72 0.86 2.03
N ASN A 140 4.03 1.69 1.02
CA ASN A 140 4.39 1.20 -0.32
C ASN A 140 5.67 0.36 -0.28
N MET A 141 6.71 0.84 0.40
CA MET A 141 7.96 0.09 0.55
C MET A 141 7.76 -1.22 1.32
N LEU A 142 6.97 -1.22 2.39
CA LEU A 142 6.65 -2.42 3.14
C LEU A 142 5.93 -3.45 2.26
N GLY A 143 4.89 -3.02 1.53
CA GLY A 143 4.14 -3.91 0.64
C GLY A 143 5.01 -4.51 -0.47
N LEU A 144 5.92 -3.73 -1.05
CA LEU A 144 6.84 -4.18 -2.11
C LEU A 144 7.99 -5.06 -1.60
N PHE A 145 8.32 -4.99 -0.30
CA PHE A 145 9.37 -5.79 0.32
C PHE A 145 8.93 -7.22 0.66
N LEU A 146 7.64 -7.41 0.94
CA LEU A 146 7.05 -8.70 1.32
C LEU A 146 6.98 -9.70 0.16
#